data_AF-A0A7W1Q4G5-F1
#
_entry.id   AF-A0A7W1Q4G5-F1
#
_cell.length_a   1.000
_cell.length_b   1.000
_cell.length_c   1.000
_cell.angle_alpha   90.00
_cell.angle_beta   90.00
_cell.angle_gamma   90.00
#
_symmetry.space_group_name_H-M   'P 1'
#
loop_
_entity.id
_entity.type
_entity.pdbx_description
1 polymer ?
#
loop_
_entity_poly.entity_id
_entity_poly.type
_entity_poly.pdbx_seq_one_letter_code
_entity_poly.pdbx_strand_id
1 'polypeptide(L)'
;MTDTRDKLLSAAEQLFAERGVDAVSLREITRAAGARNVIAVQYHFEDRAGVLTAILAKHLPDVDARRHALLDGIEAEIDAGAGPTARAIA
;
A
#
# COMPACT_ATOMS: atom_id res chain seq x y z
N MET A 1 9.41 -19.27 -3.16
CA MET A 1 10.01 -18.58 -4.33
C MET A 1 9.28 -17.26 -4.48
N THR A 2 9.96 -16.13 -4.32
CA THR A 2 9.31 -14.80 -4.44
C THR A 2 8.91 -14.59 -5.90
N ASP A 3 7.61 -14.42 -6.14
CA ASP A 3 7.05 -14.21 -7.47
C ASP A 3 7.63 -12.93 -8.08
N THR A 4 7.77 -12.90 -9.41
CA THR A 4 8.24 -11.71 -10.15
C THR A 4 7.33 -10.53 -9.86
N ARG A 5 6.01 -10.77 -9.74
CA ARG A 5 5.03 -9.74 -9.37
C ARG A 5 5.36 -9.09 -8.03
N ASP A 6 5.70 -9.88 -7.01
CA ASP A 6 6.01 -9.36 -5.67
C ASP A 6 7.30 -8.53 -5.66
N LYS A 7 8.33 -8.95 -6.41
CA LYS A 7 9.57 -8.18 -6.54
C LYS A 7 9.34 -6.83 -7.22
N LEU A 8 8.51 -6.82 -8.25
CA LEU A 8 8.11 -5.59 -8.94
C LEU A 8 7.34 -4.65 -8.02
N LEU A 9 6.39 -5.21 -7.24
CA LEU A 9 5.56 -4.44 -6.31
C LEU A 9 6.41 -3.82 -5.19
N SER A 10 7.31 -4.58 -4.58
CA SER A 10 8.21 -4.08 -3.53
C SER A 10 9.18 -3.02 -4.05
N ALA A 11 9.73 -3.20 -5.26
CA ALA A 11 10.60 -2.19 -5.87
C ALA A 11 9.83 -0.89 -6.19
N ALA A 12 8.59 -1.01 -6.66
CA ALA A 12 7.73 0.15 -6.92
C ALA A 12 7.38 0.89 -5.62
N GLU A 13 7.00 0.16 -4.58
CA GLU A 13 6.67 0.71 -3.25
C GLU A 13 7.83 1.56 -2.72
N GLN A 14 9.05 1.03 -2.75
CA GLN A 14 10.23 1.76 -2.29
C GLN A 14 10.53 3.00 -3.15
N LEU A 15 10.52 2.87 -4.48
CA LEU A 15 10.79 4.00 -5.37
C LEU A 15 9.72 5.10 -5.26
N PHE A 16 8.44 4.74 -5.15
CA PHE A 16 7.36 5.70 -4.97
C PHE A 16 7.45 6.40 -3.62
N ALA A 17 7.82 5.70 -2.55
CA ALA A 17 8.01 6.29 -1.22
C ALA A 17 9.17 7.29 -1.19
N GLU A 18 10.28 6.97 -1.86
CA GLU A 18 11.49 7.81 -1.86
C GLU A 18 11.40 9.02 -2.79
N ARG A 19 10.75 8.88 -3.95
CA ARG A 19 10.82 9.86 -5.04
C ARG A 19 9.47 10.45 -5.45
N GLY A 20 8.37 9.89 -4.94
CA GLY A 20 7.01 10.21 -5.38
C GLY A 20 6.60 9.43 -6.63
N VAL A 21 5.29 9.23 -6.76
CA VAL A 21 4.66 8.41 -7.82
C VAL A 21 4.98 8.93 -9.22
N ASP A 22 4.87 10.24 -9.44
CA ASP A 22 5.02 10.83 -10.77
C ASP A 22 6.46 10.85 -11.29
N ALA A 23 7.43 10.79 -10.39
CA ALA A 23 8.86 10.82 -10.70
C ALA A 23 9.44 9.46 -11.11
N VAL A 24 8.63 8.39 -11.08
CA VAL A 24 9.07 7.01 -11.29
C VAL A 24 8.38 6.40 -12.50
N SER A 25 9.17 5.79 -13.38
CA SER A 25 8.70 5.07 -14.56
C SER A 25 8.64 3.54 -14.35
N LEU A 26 7.79 2.86 -15.12
CA LEU A 26 7.69 1.39 -15.11
C LEU A 26 9.02 0.69 -15.45
N ARG A 27 9.85 1.34 -16.28
CA ARG A 27 11.19 0.84 -16.63
C ARG A 27 12.15 0.89 -15.45
N GLU A 28 12.10 1.96 -14.65
CA GLU A 28 12.90 2.07 -13.43
C GLU A 28 12.50 1.00 -12.41
N ILE A 29 11.21 0.76 -12.24
CA ILE A 29 10.66 -0.31 -11.38
C ILE A 29 11.18 -1.68 -11.84
N THR A 30 11.05 -1.98 -13.14
CA THR A 30 11.53 -3.24 -13.73
C THR A 30 13.02 -3.46 -13.43
N ARG A 31 13.83 -2.41 -13.64
CA ARG A 31 15.27 -2.45 -13.42
C ARG A 31 15.62 -2.65 -11.95
N ALA A 32 14.95 -1.93 -11.05
CA ALA A 32 15.17 -2.04 -9.60
C ALA A 32 14.80 -3.42 -9.05
N ALA A 33 13.76 -4.05 -9.60
CA ALA A 33 13.37 -5.41 -9.26
C ALA A 33 14.31 -6.51 -9.83
N GLY A 34 15.33 -6.13 -10.61
CA GLY A 34 16.23 -7.08 -11.28
C GLY A 34 15.55 -7.90 -12.39
N ALA A 35 14.37 -7.48 -12.86
CA ALA A 35 13.69 -8.12 -13.96
C ALA A 35 14.31 -7.67 -15.29
N ARG A 36 14.58 -8.63 -16.19
CA ARG A 36 15.14 -8.32 -17.52
C ARG A 36 14.07 -7.89 -18.53
N ASN A 37 12.79 -8.10 -18.21
CA ASN A 37 11.70 -7.89 -19.16
C ASN A 37 10.64 -6.90 -18.62
N VAL A 38 10.56 -5.73 -19.24
CA VAL A 38 9.57 -4.67 -18.93
C VAL A 38 8.13 -5.12 -19.21
N ILE A 39 7.95 -6.07 -20.14
CA ILE A 39 6.62 -6.64 -20.45
C ILE A 39 6.01 -7.30 -19.21
N ALA A 40 6.82 -7.82 -18.28
CA ALA A 40 6.32 -8.38 -17.02
C ALA A 40 5.59 -7.32 -16.18
N VAL A 41 6.13 -6.10 -16.10
CA VAL A 41 5.47 -4.99 -15.37
C VAL A 41 4.18 -4.57 -16.04
N GLN A 42 4.20 -4.38 -17.36
CA GLN A 42 3.00 -3.99 -18.11
C GLN A 42 1.92 -5.08 -18.07
N TYR A 43 2.30 -6.36 -18.09
CA TYR A 43 1.34 -7.45 -17.97
C TYR A 43 0.71 -7.53 -16.58
N HIS A 44 1.48 -7.30 -15.51
CA HIS A 44 0.97 -7.43 -14.14
C HIS A 44 0.19 -6.20 -13.65
N PHE A 45 0.52 -5.01 -14.16
CA PHE A 45 0.02 -3.75 -13.59
C PHE A 45 -0.49 -2.75 -14.61
N GLU A 46 -0.38 -3.04 -15.91
CA GLU A 46 -0.84 -2.18 -17.02
C GLU A 46 -0.07 -0.86 -17.13
N ASP A 47 -0.23 0.03 -16.15
CA ASP A 47 0.35 1.36 -16.08
C ASP A 47 0.81 1.75 -14.66
N ARG A 48 1.22 3.01 -14.47
CA ARG A 48 1.64 3.54 -13.16
C ARG A 48 0.49 3.52 -12.14
N ALA A 49 -0.73 3.85 -12.58
CA ALA A 49 -1.89 3.88 -11.70
C ALA A 49 -2.28 2.46 -11.25
N GLY A 50 -2.14 1.46 -12.11
CA GLY A 50 -2.34 0.06 -11.75
C GLY A 50 -1.28 -0.45 -10.78
N VAL A 51 -0.02 -0.01 -10.88
CA VAL A 51 1.00 -0.28 -9.86
C VAL A 51 0.61 0.35 -8.51
N LEU A 52 0.23 1.63 -8.51
CA LEU A 52 -0.21 2.31 -7.28
C LEU A 52 -1.43 1.61 -6.66
N THR A 53 -2.40 1.23 -7.48
CA THR A 53 -3.60 0.49 -7.05
C THR A 53 -3.23 -0.84 -6.43
N ALA A 54 -2.26 -1.58 -6.99
CA ALA A 54 -1.79 -2.83 -6.43
C ALA A 54 -1.09 -2.66 -5.07
N ILE A 55 -0.33 -1.57 -4.88
CA ILE A 55 0.28 -1.23 -3.60
C ILE A 55 -0.83 -0.91 -2.59
N LEU A 56 -1.79 -0.07 -2.95
CA LEU A 56 -2.93 0.25 -2.07
C LEU A 56 -3.71 -1.00 -1.69
N ALA A 57 -4.03 -1.87 -2.64
CA ALA A 57 -4.74 -3.12 -2.39
C ALA A 57 -3.97 -4.07 -1.44
N LYS A 58 -2.63 -4.04 -1.47
CA LYS A 58 -1.79 -4.80 -0.55
C LYS A 58 -1.88 -4.28 0.89
N HIS A 59 -1.99 -2.96 1.09
CA HIS A 59 -1.90 -2.34 2.42
C HIS A 59 -3.24 -1.91 3.04
N LEU A 60 -4.25 -1.65 2.22
CA LEU A 60 -5.57 -1.22 2.69
C LEU A 60 -6.21 -2.18 3.70
N PRO A 61 -6.13 -3.52 3.55
CA PRO A 61 -6.70 -4.43 4.55
C PRO A 61 -6.15 -4.22 5.96
N ASP A 62 -4.84 -3.99 6.10
CA ASP A 62 -4.20 -3.76 7.40
C ASP A 62 -4.58 -2.38 7.96
N VAL A 63 -4.65 -1.37 7.10
CA VAL A 63 -5.10 -0.01 7.46
C VAL A 63 -6.54 -0.03 7.94
N ASP A 64 -7.42 -0.74 7.23
CA ASP A 64 -8.84 -0.84 7.56
C ASP A 64 -9.05 -1.67 8.83
N ALA A 65 -8.32 -2.76 9.03
CA ALA A 65 -8.34 -3.51 10.28
C ALA A 65 -7.95 -2.63 11.48
N ARG A 66 -6.89 -1.82 11.33
CA ARG A 66 -6.49 -0.87 12.38
C ARG A 66 -7.54 0.21 12.60
N ARG A 67 -8.13 0.75 11.52
CA ARG A 67 -9.20 1.75 11.60
C ARG A 67 -10.42 1.19 12.34
N HIS A 68 -10.87 -0.01 12.01
CA HIS A 68 -12.01 -0.64 12.70
C HIS A 68 -11.72 -0.83 14.17
N ALA A 69 -10.54 -1.33 14.56
CA ALA A 69 -10.20 -1.50 15.97
C ALA A 69 -10.23 -0.17 16.76
N LEU A 70 -9.90 0.96 16.13
CA LEU A 70 -10.00 2.29 16.75
C LEU A 70 -11.46 2.73 16.89
N LEU A 71 -12.29 2.48 15.88
CA LEU A 71 -13.72 2.80 15.91
C LEU A 71 -14.47 1.96 16.96
N ASP A 72 -14.19 0.65 17.03
CA ASP A 72 -14.76 -0.25 18.03
C ASP A 72 -14.45 0.23 19.47
N GLY A 73 -13.23 0.74 19.69
CA GLY A 73 -12.84 1.32 20.97
C GLY A 73 -13.64 2.58 21.33
N ILE A 74 -13.89 3.46 20.36
CA ILE A 74 -14.70 4.67 20.54
C ILE A 74 -16.17 4.29 20.81
N GLU A 75 -16.73 3.34 20.07
CA GLU A 75 -18.09 2.84 20.29
C GLU A 75 -18.26 2.27 21.70
N ALA A 76 -17.29 1.49 22.17
CA ALA A 76 -17.30 0.96 23.53
C ALA A 76 -17.21 2.06 24.62
N GLU A 77 -16.43 3.13 24.40
CA GLU A 77 -16.38 4.27 25.31
C GLU A 77 -17.75 4.97 25.41
N ILE A 78 -18.37 5.22 24.25
CA ILE A 78 -19.69 5.86 24.14
C ILE A 78 -20.76 5.01 24.85
N ASP A 79 -20.79 3.71 24.59
CA ASP A 79 -21.74 2.79 25.21
C ASP A 79 -21.56 2.68 26.74
N ALA A 80 -20.33 2.83 27.22
CA ALA A 80 -20.01 2.88 28.65
C ALA A 80 -20.39 4.22 29.32
N GLY A 81 -20.94 5.17 28.57
CA GLY A 81 -21.30 6.51 29.07
C GLY A 81 -20.09 7.43 29.29
N ALA A 82 -18.90 7.03 28.83
CA ALA A 82 -17.75 7.91 28.73
C ALA A 82 -17.85 8.69 27.42
N GLY A 83 -17.96 10.02 27.48
CA GLY A 83 -17.88 10.83 26.27
C GLY A 83 -16.56 10.56 25.53
N PRO A 84 -16.51 10.67 24.18
CA PRO A 84 -15.37 10.22 23.40
C PRO A 84 -14.10 10.90 23.89
N THR A 85 -13.19 10.13 24.51
CA THR A 85 -11.95 10.71 24.98
C THR A 85 -10.93 10.72 23.85
N ALA A 86 -10.30 11.87 23.63
CA ALA A 86 -9.25 12.05 22.61
C ALA A 86 -8.02 11.12 22.77
N ARG A 87 -8.01 10.24 23.78
CA ARG A 87 -6.97 9.23 24.03
C ARG A 87 -6.96 8.09 23.00
N ALA A 88 -8.02 7.88 22.24
CA ALA A 88 -8.11 6.78 21.28
C ALA A 88 -7.30 7.00 19.97
N ILE A 89 -6.82 8.21 19.69
CA ILE A 89 -6.17 8.55 18.39
C ILE A 89 -4.64 8.67 18.50
N ALA A 90 -4.07 8.71 19.70
CA ALA A 90 -2.63 8.81 19.95
C ALA A 90 -1.96 7.42 20.03
#